data_AF-A0A926C3Z0-F1
#
_entry.id   AF-A0A926C3Z0-F1
#
_cell.length_a   1.000
_cell.length_b   1.000
_cell.length_c   1.000
_cell.angle_alpha   90.00
_cell.angle_beta   90.00
_cell.angle_gamma   90.00
#
_symmetry.space_group_name_H-M   'P 1'
#
loop_
_entity.id
_entity.type
_entity.pdbx_description
1 polymer ?
#
loop_
_entity_poly.entity_id
_entity_poly.type
_entity_poly.pdbx_seq_one_letter_code
_entity_poly.pdbx_strand_id
1 'polypeptide(L)' 'MTPVSDLHAEIHEVVYRIERLNNLIALHEQQSEPDTLATDGYKRLKKQYAAQLESLLSDLNIDVAVHSKAA' A
#
# COMPACT_ATOMS: atom_id res chain seq x y z
N MET A 1 -1.06 -22.01 7.45
CA MET A 1 -1.44 -20.59 7.31
C MET A 1 -2.74 -20.55 6.54
N THR A 2 -3.68 -19.70 6.96
CA THR A 2 -4.97 -19.55 6.25
C THR A 2 -4.86 -18.43 5.22
N PRO A 3 -5.60 -18.50 4.09
CA PRO A 3 -5.53 -17.48 3.02
C PRO A 3 -5.74 -16.04 3.53
N VAL A 4 -6.62 -15.86 4.52
CA VAL A 4 -6.87 -14.56 5.18
C VAL A 4 -5.64 -14.03 5.92
N SER A 5 -4.86 -14.91 6.56
CA SER A 5 -3.62 -14.53 7.25
C SER A 5 -2.57 -14.04 6.26
N ASP A 6 -2.54 -14.60 5.05
CA ASP A 6 -1.59 -14.23 4.01
C ASP A 6 -1.99 -12.89 3.38
N LEU A 7 -3.28 -12.66 3.13
CA LEU A 7 -3.81 -11.39 2.65
C LEU A 7 -3.57 -10.24 3.64
N HIS A 8 -3.79 -10.47 4.95
CA HIS A 8 -3.46 -9.48 5.98
C HIS A 8 -1.96 -9.14 6.01
N ALA A 9 -1.09 -10.15 5.88
CA ALA A 9 0.35 -9.92 5.83
C ALA A 9 0.74 -9.09 4.59
N GLU A 10 0.12 -9.35 3.44
CA GLU A 10 0.35 -8.60 2.21
C GLU A 10 -0.14 -7.15 2.34
N ILE A 11 -1.32 -6.91 2.91
CA ILE A 11 -1.82 -5.56 3.20
C ILE A 11 -0.83 -4.80 4.10
N HIS A 12 -0.36 -5.42 5.18
CA HIS A 12 0.61 -4.81 6.08
C HIS A 12 1.92 -4.44 5.37
N GLU A 13 2.42 -5.32 4.50
CA GLU A 13 3.64 -5.07 3.72
C GLU A 13 3.46 -3.91 2.73
N VAL A 14 2.31 -3.84 2.04
CA VAL A 14 2.02 -2.75 1.10
C VAL A 14 1.90 -1.41 1.83
N VAL A 15 1.24 -1.37 2.99
CA VAL A 15 1.16 -0.17 3.84
C VAL A 15 2.56 0.27 4.28
N TYR A 16 3.39 -0.66 4.76
CA TYR A 16 4.77 -0.37 5.17
C TYR A 16 5.59 0.25 4.02
N ARG A 17 5.45 -0.27 2.79
CA ARG A 17 6.11 0.29 1.61
C ARG A 17 5.64 1.71 1.29
N ILE A 18 4.34 2.00 1.42
CA ILE A 18 3.79 3.35 1.23
C ILE A 18 4.35 4.32 2.26
N GLU A 19 4.39 3.94 3.54
CA GLU A 19 4.95 4.76 4.62
C GLU A 19 6.42 5.07 4.37
N ARG A 20 7.21 4.05 3.97
CA ARG A 20 8.61 4.23 3.62
C ARG A 20 8.79 5.22 2.47
N LEU A 21 7.97 5.16 1.43
CA LEU A 21 8.02 6.12 0.32
C LEU A 21 7.63 7.53 0.76
N ASN A 22 6.65 7.69 1.64
CA ASN A 22 6.29 9.01 2.19
C ASN A 22 7.48 9.62 2.95
N ASN A 23 8.17 8.83 3.76
CA ASN A 23 9.36 9.29 4.49
C ASN A 23 10.49 9.69 3.55
N LEU A 24 10.74 8.91 2.49
CA LEU A 24 11.76 9.24 1.48
C LEU A 24 11.42 10.53 0.72
N ILE A 25 10.16 10.70 0.31
CA ILE A 25 9.69 11.93 -0.35
C ILE A 25 9.90 13.12 0.57
N ALA A 26 9.45 13.03 1.83
CA ALA A 26 9.59 14.11 2.80
C ALA A 26 11.07 14.48 3.06
N LEU A 27 11.95 13.48 3.16
CA LEU A 27 13.38 13.69 3.34
C LEU A 27 13.99 14.45 2.15
N HIS A 28 13.65 14.08 0.92
CA HIS A 28 14.16 14.76 -0.28
C HIS A 28 13.57 16.16 -0.47
N GLU A 29 12.28 16.36 -0.17
CA GLU A 29 11.63 17.67 -0.28
C GLU A 29 12.16 18.69 0.73
N GLN A 30 12.80 18.24 1.83
CA GLN A 30 13.45 19.11 2.82
C GLN A 30 14.89 19.51 2.45
N GLN A 31 15.46 18.97 1.38
CA GLN A 31 16.82 19.31 0.94
C GLN A 31 16.84 20.72 0.33
N SER A 32 17.98 21.43 0.45
CA SER A 32 18.17 22.75 -0.16
C SER A 32 18.02 22.72 -1.69
N GLU A 33 18.38 21.59 -2.29
CA GLU A 33 18.17 21.27 -3.69
C GLU A 33 17.46 19.91 -3.79
N PRO A 34 16.12 19.89 -3.85
CA PRO A 34 15.37 18.65 -3.94
C PRO A 34 15.64 17.89 -5.24
N ASP A 35 15.91 16.59 -5.14
CA ASP A 35 15.93 15.70 -6.29
C ASP A 35 14.49 15.46 -6.79
N THR A 36 14.06 16.33 -7.70
CA THR A 36 12.73 16.29 -8.31
C THR A 36 12.48 15.01 -9.09
N LEU A 37 13.52 14.43 -9.71
CA LEU A 37 13.38 13.19 -10.47
C LEU A 37 13.15 11.99 -9.55
N ALA A 38 13.90 11.90 -8.46
CA ALA A 38 13.72 10.87 -7.44
C ALA A 38 12.36 10.98 -6.76
N THR A 39 11.97 12.18 -6.33
CA THR A 39 10.68 12.41 -5.67
C THR A 39 9.49 12.10 -6.58
N ASP A 40 9.55 12.45 -7.87
CA ASP A 40 8.52 12.06 -8.85
C ASP A 40 8.47 10.55 -9.07
N GLY A 41 9.63 9.88 -9.07
CA GLY A 41 9.72 8.41 -9.08
C GLY A 41 9.02 7.79 -7.88
N TYR A 42 9.31 8.27 -6.66
CA TYR A 42 8.66 7.80 -5.44
C TYR A 42 7.15 8.08 -5.44
N LYS A 43 6.72 9.24 -5.94
CA LYS A 43 5.29 9.59 -6.06
C LYS A 43 4.56 8.64 -7.01
N ARG A 44 5.16 8.27 -8.15
CA ARG A 44 4.60 7.27 -9.07
C ARG A 44 4.51 5.89 -8.43
N LEU A 45 5.57 5.44 -7.78
CA LEU A 45 5.59 4.14 -7.10
C LEU A 45 4.58 4.08 -5.95
N LYS A 46 4.41 5.19 -5.21
CA LYS A 46 3.38 5.31 -4.17
C LYS A 46 1.96 5.12 -4.73
N LYS A 47 1.67 5.70 -5.91
CA LYS A 47 0.36 5.49 -6.57
C LYS A 47 0.13 4.03 -6.94
N GLN A 48 1.17 3.32 -7.39
CA GLN A 48 1.07 1.89 -7.71
C GLN A 48 0.75 1.06 -6.46
N TYR A 49 1.44 1.30 -5.34
CA TYR A 49 1.14 0.60 -4.10
C TYR A 49 -0.22 0.98 -3.50
N ALA A 50 -0.68 2.23 -3.67
CA ALA A 50 -2.03 2.61 -3.27
C ALA A 50 -3.10 1.83 -4.05
N ALA A 51 -2.94 1.70 -5.37
CA ALA A 51 -3.83 0.89 -6.20
C ALA A 51 -3.78 -0.60 -5.82
N GLN A 52 -2.59 -1.14 -5.50
CA GLN A 52 -2.46 -2.51 -4.98
C GLN A 52 -3.21 -2.67 -3.65
N LEU A 53 -3.06 -1.72 -2.72
CA LEU A 53 -3.74 -1.74 -1.43
C LEU A 53 -5.26 -1.70 -1.60
N GLU A 54 -5.78 -0.85 -2.49
CA GLU A 54 -7.21 -0.79 -2.81
C GLU A 54 -7.73 -2.14 -3.34
N SER A 55 -6.95 -2.83 -4.18
CA SER A 55 -7.28 -4.18 -4.65
C SER A 55 -7.33 -5.19 -3.50
N LEU A 56 -6.29 -5.24 -2.67
CA LEU A 56 -6.21 -6.19 -1.55
C LEU A 56 -7.31 -5.96 -0.51
N LEU A 57 -7.66 -4.70 -0.23
CA LEU A 57 -8.76 -4.35 0.65
C LEU A 57 -10.12 -4.73 0.04
N SER A 58 -10.27 -4.62 -1.28
CA SER A 58 -11.47 -5.07 -1.99
C SER A 58 -11.63 -6.58 -1.88
N ASP A 59 -10.55 -7.34 -2.05
CA ASP A 59 -10.55 -8.80 -1.90
C ASP A 59 -10.92 -9.22 -0.47
N LEU A 60 -10.40 -8.51 0.54
CA LEU A 60 -10.78 -8.73 1.95
C LEU A 60 -12.28 -8.47 2.18
N ASN A 61 -12.82 -7.40 1.59
CA ASN A 61 -14.23 -7.03 1.72
C ASN A 61 -15.16 -8.03 1.00
N ILE A 62 -14.72 -8.59 -0.13
CA ILE A 62 -15.42 -9.66 -0.86
C ILE A 62 -15.48 -10.93 0.01
N ASP A 63 -14.39 -11.29 0.69
CA ASP A 63 -14.36 -12.48 1.54
C ASP A 63 -15.31 -12.37 2.76
N VAL A 64 -15.45 -11.16 3.32
CA VAL A 64 -16.41 -10.86 4.41
C VAL A 64 -17.86 -10.89 3.91
N ALA A 65 -18.12 -10.46 2.68
CA ALA A 65 -19.47 -10.54 2.09
C ALA A 65 -19.90 -11.99 1.79
N VAL A 66 -18.96 -12.90 1.55
CA VAL A 66 -19.25 -14.31 1.19
C VAL A 66 -19.58 -15.20 2.40
N HIS A 67 -19.33 -14.76 3.64
CA HIS A 67 -19.58 -15.58 4.84
C HIS A 67 -20.80 -15.16 5.68
N SER A 68 -21.60 -14.19 5.21
CA SER A 68 -22.78 -13.69 5.93
C SER A 68 -24.12 -14.17 5.34
N LYS A 69 -24.26 -15.49 5.13
CA LYS A 69 -25.49 -16.30 5.27
C LYS A 69 -25.37 -17.61 4.48
N ALA A 70 -25.18 -18.72 5.18
CA ALA A 70 -25.93 -19.96 4.96
C ALA A 70 -25.48 -21.03 5.99
N ALA A 71 -26.18 -21.08 7.12
CA ALA A 71 -26.59 -22.26 7.91
C ALA A 71 -26.84 -21.85 9.37
#